data_AF-A0A9P5TU80-F1
#
_entry.id   AF-A0A9P5TU80-F1
#
_cell.length_a   1.000
_cell.length_b   1.000
_cell.length_c   1.000
_cell.angle_alpha   90.00
_cell.angle_beta   90.00
_cell.angle_gamma   90.00
#
_symmetry.space_group_name_H-M   'P 1'
#
loop_
_entity.id
_entity.type
_entity.pdbx_description
1 polymer ?
#
loop_
_entity_poly.entity_id
_entity_poly.type
_entity_poly.pdbx_seq_one_letter_code
_entity_poly.pdbx_strand_id
1 'polypeptide(L)'
;MSSPTPSQPSATISSDALAEAAERRTRLATPQLTAAQLAAEHERRQKFRRLIDPGITRPNAKERALSSLKTLLAISENLLREPDNPKFQQFKPTNTIIKRDLVDPKGALEFAIELGFRPEVHNFQPYYTFHPQHIEDLRTGAAVLKEHLDLENEKQERAERAKKNEKDAREAAAAKVKLAYIDDRRTKILKDELEKEQRAARALAAADRAAVQATREESEAPETSMPGSGHILGLTSTDDDAPPAYDNHRDSD
;
A
#
# COMPACT_ATOMS: atom_id res chain seq x y z
N MET A 1 -44.39 22.83 50.04
CA MET A 1 -44.07 24.01 49.21
C MET A 1 -43.44 23.49 47.93
N SER A 2 -44.25 23.28 46.89
CA SER A 2 -43.81 22.71 45.61
C SER A 2 -44.16 23.69 44.50
N SER A 3 -43.13 24.33 43.96
CA SER A 3 -43.21 25.28 42.85
C SER A 3 -43.37 24.49 41.54
N PRO A 4 -44.37 24.79 40.70
CA PRO A 4 -44.48 24.17 39.38
C PRO A 4 -43.57 24.88 38.37
N THR A 5 -42.77 24.09 37.67
CA THR A 5 -41.93 24.48 36.53
C THR A 5 -42.80 24.96 35.36
N PRO A 6 -42.49 26.08 34.68
CA PRO A 6 -43.21 26.49 33.50
C PRO A 6 -42.87 25.57 32.31
N SER A 7 -43.90 24.87 31.85
CA SER A 7 -43.90 24.05 30.62
C SER A 7 -43.58 24.93 29.42
N GLN A 8 -42.52 24.60 28.67
CA GLN A 8 -42.20 25.27 27.42
C GLN A 8 -43.24 24.91 26.35
N PRO A 9 -43.82 25.89 25.64
CA PRO A 9 -44.72 25.61 24.53
C PRO A 9 -43.93 24.98 23.38
N SER A 10 -44.32 23.78 22.99
CA SER A 10 -43.91 23.13 21.75
C SER A 10 -44.19 24.08 20.58
N ALA A 11 -43.14 24.63 19.97
CA ALA A 11 -43.23 25.47 18.80
C ALA A 11 -43.97 24.71 17.69
N THR A 12 -45.23 25.06 17.46
CA THR A 12 -46.02 24.60 16.33
C THR A 12 -45.39 25.19 15.07
N ILE A 13 -44.54 24.41 14.41
CA ILE A 13 -43.95 24.76 13.11
C ILE A 13 -45.13 25.01 12.17
N SER A 14 -45.34 26.26 11.75
CA SER A 14 -46.45 26.58 10.85
C SER A 14 -46.22 25.92 9.49
N SER A 15 -47.29 25.50 8.84
CA SER A 15 -47.25 24.97 7.47
C SER A 15 -46.57 25.93 6.50
N ASP A 16 -46.76 27.24 6.72
CA ASP A 16 -46.17 28.30 5.92
C ASP A 16 -44.64 28.38 6.10
N ALA A 17 -44.14 28.20 7.33
CA ALA A 17 -42.70 28.15 7.59
C ALA A 17 -42.04 26.92 6.96
N LEU A 18 -42.76 25.79 6.92
CA LEU A 18 -42.32 24.57 6.22
C LEU A 18 -42.31 24.75 4.69
N ALA A 19 -43.35 25.37 4.13
CA ALA A 19 -43.43 25.69 2.70
C ALA A 19 -42.31 26.65 2.27
N GLU A 20 -42.07 27.72 3.06
CA GLU A 20 -41.00 28.68 2.78
C GLU A 20 -39.60 28.04 2.91
N ALA A 21 -39.38 27.17 3.90
CA ALA A 21 -38.13 26.43 4.04
C ALA A 21 -37.91 25.43 2.87
N ALA A 22 -38.97 24.78 2.40
CA ALA A 22 -38.91 23.91 1.23
C ALA A 22 -38.54 24.70 -0.02
N GLU A 23 -39.18 25.85 -0.28
CA GLU A 23 -38.83 26.73 -1.41
C GLU A 23 -37.40 27.26 -1.35
N ARG A 24 -36.92 27.66 -0.17
CA ARG A 24 -35.51 28.05 0.00
C ARG A 24 -34.57 26.89 -0.34
N ARG A 25 -34.95 25.65 0.02
CA ARG A 25 -34.18 24.45 -0.33
C ARG A 25 -34.20 24.17 -1.83
N THR A 26 -35.31 24.38 -2.53
CA THR A 26 -35.39 24.21 -3.99
C THR A 26 -34.64 25.31 -4.74
N ARG A 27 -34.63 26.55 -4.22
CA ARG A 27 -33.88 27.68 -4.81
C ARG A 27 -32.36 27.57 -4.58
N LEU A 28 -31.95 26.96 -3.46
CA LEU A 28 -30.55 26.69 -3.14
C LEU A 28 -30.07 25.35 -3.70
N ALA A 29 -30.98 24.45 -4.10
CA ALA A 29 -30.61 23.26 -4.84
C ALA A 29 -30.07 23.71 -6.20
N THR A 30 -28.76 23.51 -6.39
CA THR A 30 -28.10 23.58 -7.69
C THR A 30 -28.99 22.95 -8.75
N PRO A 31 -29.10 23.53 -9.97
CA PRO A 31 -29.90 22.94 -11.05
C PRO A 31 -29.42 21.50 -11.25
N GLN A 32 -30.22 20.55 -10.75
CA GLN A 32 -29.95 19.14 -10.88
C GLN A 32 -30.04 18.84 -12.37
N LEU A 33 -28.94 18.37 -12.96
CA LEU A 33 -28.94 17.88 -14.32
C LEU A 33 -30.09 16.87 -14.46
N THR A 34 -30.85 16.98 -15.54
CA THR A 34 -31.93 16.04 -15.81
C THR A 34 -31.36 14.61 -15.88
N ALA A 35 -32.18 13.60 -15.57
CA ALA A 35 -31.73 12.20 -15.64
C ALA A 35 -31.13 11.83 -17.00
N ALA A 36 -31.66 12.41 -18.09
CA ALA A 36 -31.12 12.25 -19.44
C ALA A 36 -29.73 12.88 -19.62
N GLN A 37 -29.48 14.06 -19.05
CA GLN A 37 -28.16 14.71 -19.08
C GLN A 37 -27.12 13.92 -18.29
N LEU A 38 -27.48 13.39 -17.11
CA LEU A 38 -26.60 12.53 -16.32
C LEU A 38 -26.25 11.24 -17.05
N ALA A 39 -27.22 10.61 -17.72
CA ALA A 39 -26.98 9.43 -18.53
C ALA A 39 -26.01 9.72 -19.70
N ALA A 40 -26.21 10.83 -20.40
CA ALA A 40 -25.33 11.26 -21.49
C ALA A 40 -23.91 11.60 -20.99
N GLU A 41 -23.77 12.23 -19.83
CA GLU A 41 -22.46 12.48 -19.22
C GLU A 41 -21.76 11.17 -18.83
N HIS A 42 -22.50 10.23 -18.23
CA HIS A 42 -21.96 8.92 -17.87
C HIS A 42 -21.48 8.14 -19.11
N GLU A 43 -22.25 8.16 -20.20
CA GLU A 43 -21.86 7.53 -21.46
C GLU A 43 -20.59 8.19 -22.04
N ARG A 44 -20.51 9.52 -22.03
CA ARG A 44 -19.30 10.27 -22.44
C ARG A 44 -18.08 9.88 -21.61
N ARG A 45 -18.20 9.87 -20.28
CA ARG A 45 -17.12 9.42 -19.38
C ARG A 45 -16.69 7.99 -19.69
N GLN A 46 -17.65 7.09 -19.92
CA GLN A 46 -17.34 5.70 -20.24
C GLN A 46 -16.62 5.57 -21.59
N LYS A 47 -16.99 6.38 -22.58
CA LYS A 47 -16.28 6.45 -23.87
C LYS A 47 -14.82 6.86 -23.68
N PHE A 48 -14.55 7.91 -22.91
CA PHE A 48 -13.17 8.34 -22.61
C PHE A 48 -12.37 7.26 -21.87
N ARG A 49 -12.97 6.56 -20.89
CA ARG A 49 -12.30 5.45 -20.21
C ARG A 49 -11.92 4.30 -21.17
N ARG A 50 -12.78 3.99 -22.14
CA ARG A 50 -12.47 3.00 -23.20
C ARG A 50 -11.36 3.46 -24.15
N LEU A 51 -11.17 4.76 -24.33
CA LEU A 51 -10.05 5.28 -25.11
C LEU A 51 -8.73 5.22 -24.31
N ILE A 52 -8.78 5.37 -22.99
CA ILE A 52 -7.58 5.29 -22.14
C ILE A 52 -7.11 3.84 -22.00
N ASP A 53 -7.94 2.94 -21.47
CA ASP A 53 -7.47 1.62 -21.07
C ASP A 53 -7.20 0.68 -22.26
N PRO A 54 -8.21 0.34 -23.09
CA PRO A 54 -7.96 -0.40 -24.32
C PRO A 54 -7.13 0.36 -25.35
N GLY A 55 -7.27 1.69 -25.42
CA GLY A 55 -6.71 2.50 -26.50
C GLY A 55 -5.27 2.95 -26.28
N ILE A 56 -4.92 3.42 -25.08
CA ILE A 56 -3.60 4.00 -24.79
C ILE A 56 -2.76 3.09 -23.89
N THR A 57 -3.28 2.62 -22.75
CA THR A 57 -2.45 1.93 -21.76
C THR A 57 -2.10 0.50 -22.16
N ARG A 58 -3.00 -0.22 -22.82
CA ARG A 58 -2.77 -1.61 -23.27
C ARG A 58 -1.74 -1.75 -24.42
N PRO A 59 -1.80 -0.96 -25.51
CA PRO A 59 -0.88 -1.15 -26.63
C PRO A 59 0.49 -0.48 -26.47
N ASN A 60 0.68 0.40 -25.48
CA ASN A 60 1.91 1.14 -25.27
C ASN A 60 2.63 0.73 -23.97
N ALA A 61 3.93 0.97 -23.88
CA ALA A 61 4.66 0.80 -22.63
C ALA A 61 4.10 1.75 -21.55
N LYS A 62 4.05 1.29 -20.29
CA LYS A 62 3.44 2.03 -19.18
C LYS A 62 3.95 3.47 -19.06
N GLU A 63 5.27 3.66 -19.15
CA GLU A 63 5.88 5.00 -19.07
C GLU A 63 5.44 5.91 -20.21
N ARG A 64 5.38 5.37 -21.44
CA ARG A 64 4.92 6.10 -22.62
C ARG A 64 3.45 6.49 -22.50
N ALA A 65 2.60 5.56 -22.10
CA ALA A 65 1.19 5.83 -21.86
C ALA A 65 1.00 6.94 -20.82
N LEU A 66 1.73 6.89 -19.70
CA LEU A 66 1.65 7.93 -18.67
C LEU A 66 2.15 9.30 -19.17
N SER A 67 3.23 9.34 -19.96
CA SER A 67 3.68 10.59 -20.60
C SER A 67 2.62 11.16 -21.55
N SER A 68 2.00 10.31 -22.38
CA SER A 68 0.89 10.69 -23.27
C SER A 68 -0.29 11.29 -22.50
N LEU A 69 -0.74 10.62 -21.44
CA LEU A 69 -1.86 11.06 -20.62
C LEU A 69 -1.58 12.38 -19.90
N LYS A 70 -0.34 12.57 -19.41
CA LYS A 70 0.10 13.85 -18.81
C LYS A 70 0.09 15.00 -19.83
N THR A 71 0.57 14.75 -21.04
CA THR A 71 0.57 15.75 -22.11
C THR A 71 -0.86 16.10 -22.55
N LEU A 72 -1.74 15.11 -22.68
CA LEU A 72 -3.17 15.32 -22.97
C LEU A 72 -3.86 16.15 -21.87
N LEU A 73 -3.59 15.83 -20.60
CA LEU A 73 -4.14 16.59 -19.48
C LEU A 73 -3.65 18.05 -19.50
N ALA A 74 -2.35 18.27 -19.70
CA ALA A 74 -1.78 19.61 -19.75
C ALA A 74 -2.37 20.45 -20.89
N ILE A 75 -2.56 19.87 -22.08
CA ILE A 75 -3.22 20.57 -23.20
C ILE A 75 -4.66 20.91 -22.84
N SER A 76 -5.40 19.97 -22.25
CA SER A 76 -6.80 20.17 -21.87
C SER A 76 -6.96 21.24 -20.79
N GLU A 77 -6.12 21.23 -19.76
CA GLU A 77 -6.14 22.22 -18.68
C GLU A 77 -5.76 23.63 -19.16
N ASN A 78 -4.74 23.74 -20.02
CA ASN A 78 -4.36 25.04 -20.60
C ASN A 78 -5.49 25.64 -21.42
N LEU A 79 -6.19 24.82 -22.21
CA LEU A 79 -7.31 25.25 -23.02
C LEU A 79 -8.55 25.60 -22.17
N LEU A 80 -8.81 24.87 -21.08
CA LEU A 80 -9.88 25.20 -20.14
C LEU A 80 -9.59 26.49 -19.35
N ARG A 81 -8.31 26.79 -19.11
CA ARG A 81 -7.85 28.01 -18.42
C ARG A 81 -7.93 29.25 -19.32
N GLU A 82 -7.52 29.11 -20.57
CA GLU A 82 -7.46 30.20 -21.56
C GLU A 82 -8.11 29.76 -22.89
N PRO A 83 -9.45 29.74 -22.97
CA PRO A 83 -10.15 29.23 -24.15
C PRO A 83 -9.98 30.12 -25.39
N ASP A 84 -9.75 31.42 -25.22
CA ASP A 84 -9.65 32.39 -26.32
C ASP A 84 -8.23 32.50 -26.91
N ASN A 85 -7.25 31.83 -26.30
CA ASN A 85 -5.86 31.93 -26.73
C ASN A 85 -5.59 30.97 -27.92
N PRO A 86 -5.29 31.49 -29.12
CA PRO A 86 -5.13 30.66 -30.31
C PRO A 86 -3.95 29.68 -30.20
N LYS A 87 -2.98 29.96 -29.32
CA LYS A 87 -1.83 29.07 -29.09
C LYS A 87 -2.23 27.75 -28.44
N PHE A 88 -3.25 27.74 -27.58
CA PHE A 88 -3.72 26.52 -26.90
C PHE A 88 -4.82 25.82 -27.67
N GLN A 89 -5.50 26.52 -28.57
CA GLN A 89 -6.49 25.94 -29.47
C GLN A 89 -5.86 25.03 -30.52
N GLN A 90 -4.59 25.25 -30.90
CA GLN A 90 -3.95 24.45 -31.94
C GLN A 90 -2.59 23.90 -31.54
N PHE A 91 -2.27 22.68 -31.97
CA PHE A 91 -0.93 22.14 -31.83
C PHE A 91 -0.39 21.57 -33.14
N LYS A 92 0.93 21.65 -33.31
CA LYS A 92 1.63 21.09 -34.47
C LYS A 92 2.06 19.64 -34.16
N PRO A 93 1.73 18.66 -35.00
CA PRO A 93 2.21 17.28 -34.85
C PRO A 93 3.74 17.16 -35.04
N THR A 94 4.40 18.18 -35.59
CA THR A 94 5.86 18.23 -35.77
C THR A 94 6.62 18.63 -34.50
N ASN A 95 5.95 19.15 -33.47
CA ASN A 95 6.60 19.46 -32.20
C ASN A 95 7.13 18.16 -31.57
N THR A 96 8.38 18.15 -31.10
CA THR A 96 9.04 16.94 -30.60
C THR A 96 8.32 16.27 -29.45
N ILE A 97 7.76 17.04 -28.51
CA ILE A 97 7.01 16.54 -27.36
C ILE A 97 5.67 15.96 -27.84
N ILE A 98 4.95 16.71 -28.67
CA ILE A 98 3.65 16.28 -29.24
C ILE A 98 3.82 15.03 -30.09
N LYS A 99 4.85 14.97 -30.93
CA LYS A 99 5.12 13.82 -31.79
C LYS A 99 5.36 12.58 -30.92
N ARG A 100 6.27 12.69 -29.96
CA ARG A 100 6.68 11.62 -29.06
C ARG A 100 5.55 11.12 -28.15
N ASP A 101 4.70 12.03 -27.68
CA ASP A 101 3.71 11.74 -26.63
C ASP A 101 2.28 11.56 -27.19
N LEU A 102 1.94 12.12 -28.35
CA LEU A 102 0.59 12.01 -28.93
C LEU A 102 0.55 11.31 -30.29
N VAL A 103 1.54 11.54 -31.17
CA VAL A 103 1.50 11.01 -32.55
C VAL A 103 2.07 9.59 -32.64
N ASP A 104 3.21 9.34 -32.00
CA ASP A 104 3.87 8.04 -32.03
C ASP A 104 3.13 6.97 -31.18
N PRO A 105 2.58 7.29 -29.98
CA PRO A 105 1.84 6.34 -29.16
C PRO A 105 0.44 6.08 -29.74
N LYS A 106 0.05 4.79 -29.81
CA LYS A 106 -1.26 4.40 -30.33
C LYS A 106 -2.38 4.87 -29.39
N GLY A 107 -3.50 5.35 -29.93
CA GLY A 107 -4.69 5.75 -29.16
C GLY A 107 -4.65 7.17 -28.58
N ALA A 108 -3.46 7.78 -28.45
CA ALA A 108 -3.34 9.10 -27.82
C ALA A 108 -3.87 10.22 -28.73
N LEU A 109 -3.63 10.12 -30.03
CA LEU A 109 -4.15 11.07 -31.01
C LEU A 109 -5.67 10.93 -31.17
N GLU A 110 -6.18 9.71 -31.16
CA GLU A 110 -7.61 9.39 -31.21
C GLU A 110 -8.34 9.96 -29.99
N PHE A 111 -7.70 9.91 -28.82
CA PHE A 111 -8.22 10.57 -27.62
C PHE A 111 -8.29 12.09 -27.81
N ALA A 112 -7.26 12.73 -28.37
CA ALA A 112 -7.30 14.16 -28.68
C ALA A 112 -8.40 14.50 -29.69
N ILE A 113 -8.62 13.64 -30.69
CA ILE A 113 -9.71 13.81 -31.66
C ILE A 113 -11.08 13.75 -30.98
N GLU A 114 -11.25 12.85 -30.00
CA GLU A 114 -12.48 12.75 -29.21
C GLU A 114 -12.67 13.95 -28.26
N LEU A 115 -11.60 14.55 -27.76
CA LEU A 115 -11.67 15.82 -27.01
C LEU A 115 -12.15 17.00 -27.88
N GLY A 116 -12.13 16.87 -29.20
CA GLY A 116 -12.59 17.91 -30.13
C GLY A 116 -11.49 18.53 -30.99
N PHE A 117 -10.26 17.97 -30.99
CA PHE A 117 -9.23 18.39 -31.94
C PHE A 117 -9.50 17.80 -33.33
N ARG A 118 -9.34 18.63 -34.37
CA ARG A 118 -9.55 18.24 -35.77
C ARG A 118 -8.29 18.53 -36.59
N PRO A 119 -7.90 17.63 -37.51
CA PRO A 119 -6.76 17.89 -38.38
C PRO A 119 -7.13 18.96 -39.42
N GLU A 120 -6.37 20.04 -39.44
CA GLU A 120 -6.49 21.15 -40.38
C GLU A 120 -5.14 21.44 -41.03
N VAL A 121 -5.14 22.04 -42.21
CA VAL A 121 -3.91 22.44 -42.90
C VAL A 121 -3.90 23.96 -43.02
N HIS A 122 -2.93 24.60 -42.37
CA HIS A 122 -2.74 26.05 -42.45
C HIS A 122 -1.36 26.32 -43.06
N ASN A 123 -1.32 27.08 -44.16
CA ASN A 123 -0.08 27.39 -44.91
C ASN A 123 0.76 26.13 -45.24
N PHE A 124 0.11 25.07 -45.74
CA PHE A 124 0.75 23.78 -46.06
C PHE A 124 1.40 23.07 -44.85
N GLN A 125 1.08 23.46 -43.62
CA GLN A 125 1.49 22.75 -42.41
C GLN A 125 0.27 22.11 -41.74
N PRO A 126 0.34 20.82 -41.33
CA PRO A 126 -0.75 20.19 -40.58
C PRO A 126 -0.79 20.73 -39.15
N TYR A 127 -2.00 21.02 -38.67
CA TYR A 127 -2.33 21.41 -37.31
C TYR A 127 -3.48 20.55 -36.81
N TYR A 128 -3.56 20.41 -35.50
CA TYR A 128 -4.78 19.95 -34.84
C TYR A 128 -5.41 21.14 -34.14
N THR A 129 -6.57 21.58 -34.62
CA THR A 129 -7.30 22.74 -34.10
C THR A 129 -8.48 22.28 -33.27
N PHE A 130 -8.69 22.87 -32.10
CA PHE A 130 -9.78 22.58 -31.20
C PHE A 130 -11.05 23.31 -31.64
N HIS A 131 -12.17 22.59 -31.65
CA HIS A 131 -13.47 23.17 -31.95
C HIS A 131 -14.25 23.49 -30.65
N PRO A 132 -14.68 24.75 -30.42
CA PRO A 132 -15.28 25.18 -29.15
C PRO A 132 -16.61 24.51 -28.80
N GLN A 133 -17.28 23.87 -29.76
CA GLN A 133 -18.49 23.09 -29.50
C GLN A 133 -18.23 21.89 -28.57
N HIS A 134 -16.99 21.39 -28.52
CA HIS A 134 -16.59 20.23 -27.72
C HIS A 134 -16.04 20.60 -26.33
N ILE A 135 -16.32 21.80 -25.81
CA ILE A 135 -15.87 22.21 -24.46
C ILE A 135 -16.39 21.27 -23.36
N GLU A 136 -17.62 20.76 -23.47
CA GLU A 136 -18.14 19.80 -22.49
C GLU A 136 -17.39 18.46 -22.52
N ASP A 137 -17.05 18.00 -23.72
CA ASP A 137 -16.30 16.77 -23.93
C ASP A 137 -14.87 16.94 -23.41
N LEU A 138 -14.27 18.11 -23.61
CA LEU A 138 -12.98 18.49 -23.05
C LEU A 138 -12.99 18.48 -21.51
N ARG A 139 -14.01 19.06 -20.87
CA ARG A 139 -14.16 19.05 -19.41
C ARG A 139 -14.29 17.64 -18.87
N THR A 140 -15.12 16.83 -19.52
CA THR A 140 -15.36 15.43 -19.14
C THR A 140 -14.09 14.60 -19.30
N GLY A 141 -13.41 14.74 -20.45
CA GLY A 141 -12.17 14.04 -20.75
C GLY A 141 -11.03 14.44 -19.81
N ALA A 142 -10.88 15.73 -19.50
CA ALA A 142 -9.90 16.22 -18.54
C ALA A 142 -10.14 15.66 -17.12
N ALA A 143 -11.39 15.59 -16.67
CA ALA A 143 -11.75 14.99 -15.40
C ALA A 143 -11.39 13.49 -15.36
N VAL A 144 -11.71 12.74 -16.41
CA VAL A 144 -11.37 11.31 -16.51
C VAL A 144 -9.86 11.09 -16.57
N LEU A 145 -9.11 11.92 -17.29
CA LEU A 145 -7.64 11.87 -17.33
C LEU A 145 -7.04 12.08 -15.94
N LYS A 146 -7.55 13.06 -15.20
CA LYS A 146 -7.10 13.35 -13.83
C LYS A 146 -7.40 12.19 -12.89
N GLU A 147 -8.63 11.68 -12.89
CA GLU A 147 -9.01 10.47 -12.12
C GLU A 147 -8.05 9.30 -12.41
N HIS A 148 -7.74 9.06 -13.67
CA HIS A 148 -6.87 7.95 -14.06
C HIS A 148 -5.41 8.16 -13.62
N LEU A 149 -4.88 9.37 -13.76
CA LEU A 149 -3.53 9.70 -13.29
C LEU A 149 -3.42 9.61 -11.76
N ASP A 150 -4.44 10.03 -11.03
CA ASP A 150 -4.49 9.91 -9.57
C ASP A 150 -4.50 8.43 -9.14
N LEU A 151 -5.28 7.58 -9.81
CA LEU A 151 -5.29 6.13 -9.57
C LEU A 151 -3.93 5.47 -9.86
N GLU A 152 -3.27 5.85 -10.96
CA GLU A 152 -1.94 5.33 -11.30
C GLU A 152 -0.85 5.81 -10.34
N ASN A 153 -0.92 7.05 -9.87
CA ASN A 153 -0.02 7.57 -8.83
C ASN A 153 -0.22 6.82 -7.51
N GLU A 154 -1.46 6.62 -7.07
CA GLU A 154 -1.76 5.87 -5.85
C GLU A 154 -1.26 4.42 -5.93
N LYS A 155 -1.41 3.78 -7.09
CA LYS A 155 -0.88 2.43 -7.35
C LYS A 155 0.65 2.39 -7.29
N GLN A 156 1.32 3.41 -7.83
CA GLN A 156 2.78 3.54 -7.76
C GLN A 156 3.24 3.75 -6.32
N GLU A 157 2.62 4.65 -5.57
CA GLU A 157 2.94 4.91 -4.16
C GLU A 157 2.75 3.66 -3.29
N ARG A 158 1.68 2.90 -3.50
CA ARG A 158 1.46 1.62 -2.79
C ARG A 158 2.55 0.61 -3.11
N ALA A 159 2.93 0.48 -4.39
CA ALA A 159 3.99 -0.43 -4.81
C ALA A 159 5.36 -0.03 -4.24
N GLU A 160 5.68 1.27 -4.21
CA GLU A 160 6.91 1.78 -3.61
C GLU A 160 6.94 1.59 -2.10
N ARG A 161 5.81 1.82 -1.41
CA ARG A 161 5.68 1.58 0.03
C ARG A 161 5.86 0.09 0.35
N ALA A 162 5.27 -0.80 -0.45
CA ALA A 162 5.46 -2.24 -0.27
C ALA A 162 6.93 -2.65 -0.42
N LYS A 163 7.62 -2.13 -1.45
CA LYS A 163 9.07 -2.39 -1.66
C LYS A 163 9.94 -1.86 -0.52
N LYS A 164 9.64 -0.66 -0.01
CA LYS A 164 10.35 -0.08 1.14
C LYS A 164 10.14 -0.93 2.39
N ASN A 165 8.89 -1.27 2.71
CA ASN A 165 8.57 -2.12 3.86
C ASN A 165 9.22 -3.51 3.78
N GLU A 166 9.28 -4.11 2.58
CA GLU A 166 9.96 -5.38 2.38
C GLU A 166 11.48 -5.26 2.64
N LYS A 167 12.10 -4.19 2.13
CA LYS A 167 13.51 -3.92 2.37
C LYS A 167 13.79 -3.71 3.86
N ASP A 168 12.98 -2.90 4.53
CA ASP A 168 13.12 -2.59 5.96
C ASP A 168 12.92 -3.86 6.82
N ALA A 169 11.95 -4.71 6.45
CA ALA A 169 11.74 -6.01 7.12
C ALA A 169 12.95 -6.94 6.96
N ARG A 170 13.55 -6.99 5.76
CA ARG A 170 14.76 -7.77 5.51
C ARG A 170 15.95 -7.24 6.32
N GLU A 171 16.11 -5.93 6.39
CA GLU A 171 17.18 -5.30 7.18
C GLU A 171 16.99 -5.51 8.69
N ALA A 172 15.77 -5.39 9.19
CA ALA A 172 15.43 -5.67 10.58
C ALA A 172 15.68 -7.14 10.95
N ALA A 173 15.31 -8.07 10.06
CA ALA A 173 15.60 -9.50 10.25
C ALA A 173 17.12 -9.75 10.30
N ALA A 174 17.88 -9.17 9.37
CA ALA A 174 19.35 -9.29 9.37
C ALA A 174 19.98 -8.69 10.64
N ALA A 175 19.48 -7.54 11.13
CA ALA A 175 19.95 -6.94 12.37
C ALA A 175 19.63 -7.82 13.58
N LYS A 176 18.43 -8.41 13.64
CA LYS A 176 18.03 -9.34 14.71
C LYS A 176 18.92 -10.59 14.74
N VAL A 177 19.24 -11.16 13.58
CA VAL A 177 20.16 -12.30 13.48
C VAL A 177 21.56 -11.92 13.98
N LYS A 178 22.07 -10.75 13.59
CA LYS A 178 23.38 -10.26 14.07
C LYS A 178 23.39 -10.06 15.59
N LEU A 179 22.33 -9.49 16.15
CA LEU A 179 22.22 -9.27 17.59
C LEU A 179 22.17 -10.61 18.34
N ALA A 180 21.34 -11.56 17.86
CA ALA A 180 21.24 -12.89 18.43
C ALA A 180 22.60 -13.63 18.42
N TYR A 181 23.39 -13.47 17.35
CA TYR A 181 24.73 -14.04 17.28
C TYR A 181 25.70 -13.45 18.31
N ILE A 182 25.64 -12.12 18.52
CA ILE A 182 26.47 -11.44 19.52
C ILE A 182 26.07 -11.89 20.93
N ASP A 183 24.77 -11.98 21.19
CA ASP A 183 24.25 -12.41 22.50
C ASP A 183 24.56 -13.88 22.77
N ASP A 184 24.42 -14.77 21.79
CA ASP A 184 24.82 -16.18 21.92
C ASP A 184 26.32 -16.30 22.26
N ARG A 185 27.17 -15.56 21.55
CA ARG A 185 28.61 -15.52 21.86
C ARG A 185 28.91 -15.03 23.27
N ARG A 186 28.20 -13.99 23.73
CA ARG A 186 28.36 -13.46 25.10
C ARG A 186 27.89 -14.47 26.15
N THR A 187 26.73 -15.08 25.95
CA THR A 187 26.20 -16.08 26.89
C THR A 187 27.10 -17.30 26.97
N LYS A 188 27.71 -17.73 25.87
CA LYS A 188 28.72 -18.80 25.87
C LYS A 188 29.94 -18.42 26.71
N ILE A 189 30.50 -17.22 26.52
CA ILE A 189 31.64 -16.74 27.32
C ILE A 189 31.29 -16.73 28.82
N LEU A 190 30.12 -16.20 29.20
CA LEU A 190 29.69 -16.17 30.60
C LEU A 190 29.48 -17.57 31.19
N LYS A 191 28.95 -18.51 30.41
CA LYS A 191 28.80 -19.92 30.83
C LYS A 191 30.15 -20.60 31.03
N ASP A 192 31.08 -20.39 30.09
CA ASP A 192 32.44 -20.96 30.18
C ASP A 192 33.17 -20.42 31.41
N GLU A 193 33.00 -19.12 31.75
CA GLU A 193 33.52 -18.50 32.97
C GLU A 193 32.93 -19.14 34.25
N LEU A 194 31.60 -19.26 34.32
CA LEU A 194 30.93 -19.91 35.45
C LEU A 194 31.33 -21.38 35.62
N GLU A 195 31.46 -22.14 34.53
CA GLU A 195 31.90 -23.53 34.59
C GLU A 195 33.34 -23.64 35.10
N LYS A 196 34.22 -22.72 34.68
CA LYS A 196 35.60 -22.67 35.14
C LYS A 196 35.68 -22.38 36.64
N GLU A 197 34.91 -21.41 37.13
CA GLU A 197 34.81 -21.10 38.56
C GLU A 197 34.27 -22.29 39.36
N GLN A 198 33.19 -22.93 38.87
CA GLN A 198 32.65 -24.13 39.51
C GLN A 198 33.65 -25.28 39.55
N ARG A 199 34.40 -25.51 38.46
CA ARG A 199 35.44 -26.56 38.40
C ARG A 199 36.57 -26.26 39.39
N ALA A 200 37.00 -25.00 39.49
CA ALA A 200 38.00 -24.59 40.47
C ALA A 200 37.49 -24.78 41.91
N ALA A 201 36.26 -24.38 42.21
CA ALA A 201 35.65 -24.58 43.53
C ALA A 201 35.50 -26.06 43.89
N ARG A 202 35.09 -26.92 42.93
CA ARG A 202 35.04 -28.38 43.14
C ARG A 202 36.41 -28.98 43.36
N ALA A 203 37.44 -28.52 42.64
CA ALA A 203 38.82 -28.99 42.82
C ALA A 203 39.36 -28.61 44.21
N LEU A 204 39.11 -27.38 44.67
CA LEU A 204 39.44 -26.95 46.02
C LEU A 204 38.70 -27.77 47.08
N ALA A 205 37.37 -27.93 46.95
CA ALA A 205 36.59 -28.74 47.88
C ALA A 205 37.00 -30.22 47.90
N ALA A 206 37.44 -30.77 46.75
CA ALA A 206 37.98 -32.12 46.68
C ALA A 206 39.37 -32.22 47.34
N ALA A 207 40.24 -31.23 47.15
CA ALA A 207 41.53 -31.15 47.83
C ALA A 207 41.36 -31.03 49.34
N ASP A 208 40.43 -30.20 49.81
CA ASP A 208 40.10 -30.07 51.23
C ASP A 208 39.56 -31.38 51.82
N ARG A 209 38.64 -32.07 51.11
CA ARG A 209 38.17 -33.40 51.53
C ARG A 209 39.30 -34.43 51.57
N ALA A 210 40.17 -34.45 50.57
CA ALA A 210 41.31 -35.37 50.54
C ALA A 210 42.29 -35.09 51.68
N ALA A 211 42.52 -33.83 52.06
CA ALA A 211 43.35 -33.48 53.22
C ALA A 211 42.73 -33.95 54.55
N VAL A 212 41.40 -33.79 54.71
CA VAL A 212 40.66 -34.29 55.88
C VAL A 212 40.61 -35.83 55.93
N GLN A 213 40.58 -36.49 54.77
CA GLN A 213 40.57 -37.95 54.69
C GLN A 213 41.97 -38.56 54.93
N ALA A 214 43.03 -37.91 54.42
CA ALA A 214 44.43 -38.29 54.70
C ALA A 214 44.81 -38.13 56.18
N THR A 215 44.18 -37.19 56.91
CA THR A 215 44.32 -37.06 58.37
C THR A 215 43.47 -38.06 59.15
N ARG A 216 42.52 -38.75 58.50
CA ARG A 216 41.66 -39.77 59.12
C ARG A 216 42.12 -41.21 58.84
N GLU A 217 42.87 -41.44 57.77
CA GLU A 217 43.40 -42.76 57.38
C GLU A 217 44.64 -43.23 58.17
N GLU A 218 45.17 -42.42 59.10
CA GLU A 218 46.17 -42.88 60.09
C GLU A 218 45.53 -43.67 61.25
N SER A 219 44.20 -43.79 61.29
CA SER A 219 43.47 -44.60 62.27
C SER A 219 42.15 -45.13 61.69
N GLU A 220 42.20 -46.28 61.01
CA GLU A 220 41.21 -47.40 61.05
C GLU A 220 41.26 -48.27 59.79
N ALA A 221 41.24 -49.58 60.01
CA ALA A 221 41.24 -50.66 59.01
C ALA A 221 39.87 -50.79 58.28
N PRO A 222 39.80 -51.46 57.12
CA PRO A 222 38.57 -51.47 56.31
C PRO A 222 37.59 -52.55 56.78
N GLU A 223 36.41 -52.14 57.26
CA GLU A 223 35.23 -53.02 57.33
C GLU A 223 34.42 -52.92 56.03
N THR A 224 34.50 -53.99 55.25
CA THR A 224 33.55 -54.34 54.18
C THR A 224 32.13 -54.41 54.74
N SER A 225 31.27 -53.46 54.38
CA SER A 225 29.83 -53.55 54.56
C SER A 225 29.13 -53.28 53.23
N MET A 226 28.66 -54.36 52.61
CA MET A 226 27.70 -54.33 51.51
C MET A 226 26.31 -54.06 52.09
N PRO A 227 25.53 -53.18 51.46
CA PRO A 227 24.08 -53.38 51.43
C PRO A 227 23.59 -53.35 49.98
N GLY A 228 23.18 -54.52 49.50
CA GLY A 228 22.23 -54.60 48.40
C GLY A 228 20.82 -54.38 48.92
N SER A 229 19.98 -53.73 48.12
CA SER A 229 18.60 -54.17 47.80
C SER A 229 17.89 -53.06 47.02
N GLY A 230 17.27 -53.43 45.91
CA GLY A 230 16.86 -52.53 44.84
C GLY A 230 15.53 -51.80 45.03
N HIS A 231 15.23 -50.91 44.07
CA HIS A 231 13.86 -50.63 43.67
C HIS A 231 13.74 -50.05 42.24
N ILE A 232 13.12 -50.89 41.41
CA ILE A 232 12.23 -50.69 40.24
C ILE A 232 12.49 -49.65 39.14
N LEU A 233 12.45 -50.23 37.93
CA LEU A 233 12.08 -49.66 36.64
C LEU A 233 10.78 -48.83 36.72
N GLY A 234 10.88 -47.53 36.41
CA GLY A 234 9.76 -46.63 36.14
C GLY A 234 9.84 -46.12 34.71
N LEU A 235 9.12 -46.78 33.82
CA LEU A 235 8.91 -46.46 32.41
C LEU A 235 7.69 -45.51 32.31
N THR A 236 7.90 -44.21 32.07
CA THR A 236 6.91 -43.22 31.58
C THR A 236 7.71 -42.00 31.09
N SER A 237 7.64 -41.46 29.88
CA SER A 237 6.81 -41.67 28.70
C SER A 237 7.51 -40.95 27.53
N THR A 238 7.45 -41.54 26.34
CA THR A 238 7.30 -40.88 25.01
C THR A 238 8.17 -39.65 24.72
N ASP A 239 9.22 -39.78 23.91
CA ASP A 239 9.14 -39.61 22.44
C ASP A 239 8.32 -38.38 22.03
N ASP A 240 9.02 -37.25 21.83
CA ASP A 240 8.57 -36.12 21.00
C ASP A 240 9.72 -35.75 20.05
N ASP A 241 10.16 -36.73 19.26
CA ASP A 241 10.93 -36.51 18.03
C ASP A 241 9.98 -36.69 16.85
N ALA A 242 9.06 -35.74 16.71
CA ALA A 242 8.15 -35.67 15.56
C ALA A 242 8.86 -34.93 14.42
N PRO A 243 9.19 -35.59 13.29
CA PRO A 243 9.66 -34.88 12.11
C PRO A 243 8.54 -33.99 11.55
N PRO A 244 8.86 -32.81 10.99
CA PRO A 244 7.86 -31.91 10.44
C PRO A 244 7.06 -32.59 9.32
N ALA A 245 5.73 -32.46 9.38
CA ALA A 245 4.84 -32.93 8.34
C ALA A 245 5.15 -32.20 7.01
N TYR A 246 5.52 -32.98 5.98
CA TYR A 246 5.50 -32.49 4.62
C TYR A 246 4.06 -32.41 4.15
N ASP A 247 3.53 -31.19 4.11
CA ASP A 247 2.25 -30.91 3.47
C ASP A 247 2.46 -30.92 1.95
N ASN A 248 2.23 -32.07 1.34
CA ASN A 248 2.16 -32.25 -0.11
C ASN A 248 0.77 -31.81 -0.59
N HIS A 249 0.55 -30.50 -0.71
CA HIS A 249 -0.54 -30.00 -1.54
C HIS A 249 -0.10 -30.05 -3.01
N ARG A 250 -0.55 -31.13 -3.66
CA ARG A 250 -0.41 -31.41 -5.08
C ARG A 250 -1.79 -31.63 -5.69
N ASP A 251 -2.56 -30.56 -5.78
CA ASP A 251 -3.69 -30.43 -6.72
C ASP A 251 -3.19 -29.47 -7.82
N SER A 252 -2.99 -29.82 -9.10
CA SER A 252 -3.83 -30.59 -10.03
C SER A 252 -5.20 -29.95 -10.24
N ASP A 253 -5.23 -28.78 -10.88
CA ASP A 253 -5.91 -28.53 -12.18
C ASP A 253 -5.66 -27.09 -12.69
#